data_AF-A0A7S3GZL0-F1
#
_entry.id   AF-A0A7S3GZL0-F1
#
_cell.length_a   1.000
_cell.length_b   1.000
_cell.length_c   1.000
_cell.angle_alpha   90.00
_cell.angle_beta   90.00
_cell.angle_gamma   90.00
#
_symmetry.space_group_name_H-M   'P 1'
#
loop_
_entity.id
_entity.type
_entity.pdbx_description
1 polymer ?
#
loop_
_entity_poly.entity_id
_entity_poly.type
_entity_poly.pdbx_seq_one_letter_code
_entity_poly.pdbx_strand_id
1 'polypeptide(L)'
;WLTLAPLVFGMSLRQVSGSIRKFVKDNKKVLGLCQNSCILCVVWLMVSGAQDKIVGSAPKDLWACLAMAGGVHLVFRVGGYFVATAARLPPREWVTIVLMCSQKSLPVCVSVISALPQELRERSGVLIVPCVMAHAAQLIIDSILAVRWELQDPAGELKGS
;
A
#
# COMPACT_ATOMS: atom_id res chain seq x y z
N TRP A 1 -5.20 -3.21 17.36
CA TRP A 1 -6.53 -3.82 17.56
C TRP A 1 -7.46 -3.64 16.37
N LEU A 2 -7.62 -2.42 15.85
CA LEU A 2 -8.52 -2.11 14.71
C LEU A 2 -8.23 -2.92 13.43
N THR A 3 -6.98 -3.32 13.18
CA THR A 3 -6.60 -4.11 12.00
C THR A 3 -6.57 -5.63 12.25
N LEU A 4 -6.17 -6.04 13.46
CA LEU A 4 -6.02 -7.45 13.82
C LEU A 4 -7.37 -8.13 14.05
N ALA A 5 -8.32 -7.44 14.69
CA ALA A 5 -9.65 -7.99 14.97
C ALA A 5 -10.40 -8.43 13.70
N PRO A 6 -10.57 -7.59 12.66
CA PRO A 6 -11.26 -8.01 11.43
C PRO A 6 -10.50 -9.10 10.68
N LEU A 7 -9.16 -9.11 10.73
CA LEU A 7 -8.34 -10.14 10.08
C LEU A 7 -8.57 -11.53 10.72
N VAL A 8 -8.45 -11.61 12.05
CA VAL A 8 -8.66 -12.86 12.79
C VAL A 8 -10.08 -13.36 12.58
N PHE A 9 -11.07 -12.47 12.70
CA PHE A 9 -12.47 -12.80 12.46
C PHE A 9 -12.71 -13.36 11.04
N GLY A 10 -12.19 -12.70 10.01
CA GLY A 10 -12.31 -13.15 8.62
C GLY A 10 -11.62 -14.50 8.36
N MET A 11 -10.45 -14.73 8.96
CA MET A 11 -9.75 -16.01 8.88
C MET A 11 -10.54 -17.12 9.55
N SER A 12 -11.06 -16.89 10.76
CA SER A 12 -11.88 -17.85 11.49
C SER A 12 -13.15 -18.22 10.72
N LEU A 13 -13.88 -17.23 10.18
CA LEU A 13 -15.08 -17.47 9.38
C LEU A 13 -14.80 -18.31 8.12
N ARG A 14 -13.70 -18.04 7.42
CA ARG A 14 -13.29 -18.81 6.24
C ARG A 14 -12.86 -20.24 6.58
N GLN A 15 -12.32 -20.46 7.78
CA GLN A 15 -11.89 -21.79 8.22
C GLN A 15 -13.07 -22.65 8.66
N VAL A 16 -14.05 -22.06 9.36
CA VAL A 16 -15.21 -22.77 9.91
C VAL A 16 -16.29 -23.04 8.86
N SER A 17 -16.45 -22.15 7.86
CA SER A 17 -17.50 -22.32 6.84
C SER A 17 -16.94 -22.73 5.47
N GLY A 18 -17.27 -23.94 5.05
CA GLY A 18 -17.00 -24.43 3.69
C GLY A 18 -17.68 -23.58 2.60
N SER A 19 -18.87 -23.05 2.88
CA SER A 19 -19.61 -22.18 1.97
C SER A 19 -18.94 -20.82 1.77
N ILE A 20 -18.41 -20.20 2.83
CA ILE A 20 -17.64 -18.94 2.73
C ILE A 20 -16.35 -19.19 1.95
N ARG A 21 -15.66 -20.31 2.21
CA ARG A 21 -14.45 -20.68 1.47
C ARG A 21 -14.72 -20.84 -0.03
N LYS A 22 -15.83 -21.47 -0.39
CA LYS A 22 -16.27 -21.62 -1.79
C LYS A 22 -16.62 -20.26 -2.40
N PHE A 23 -17.45 -19.46 -1.72
CA PHE A 23 -17.80 -18.11 -2.16
C PHE A 23 -16.58 -17.22 -2.44
N VAL A 24 -15.59 -17.21 -1.54
CA VAL A 24 -14.35 -16.43 -1.70
C VAL A 24 -13.54 -16.91 -2.91
N LYS A 25 -13.51 -18.23 -3.16
CA LYS A 25 -12.82 -18.81 -4.30
C LYS A 25 -13.50 -18.42 -5.62
N ASP A 26 -14.82 -18.54 -5.66
CA ASP A 26 -15.63 -18.31 -6.86
C ASP A 26 -15.70 -16.81 -7.22
N ASN A 27 -15.67 -15.92 -6.22
CA ASN A 27 -15.77 -14.46 -6.41
C ASN A 27 -14.42 -13.73 -6.29
N LYS A 28 -13.29 -14.43 -6.39
CA LYS A 28 -11.94 -13.86 -6.18
C LYS A 28 -11.69 -12.59 -7.00
N LYS A 29 -12.14 -12.55 -8.26
CA LYS A 29 -11.99 -11.37 -9.14
C LYS A 29 -12.80 -10.17 -8.64
N VAL A 30 -14.07 -10.38 -8.28
CA VAL A 30 -14.96 -9.32 -7.78
C VAL A 30 -14.47 -8.80 -6.43
N LEU A 31 -14.03 -9.70 -5.55
CA LEU A 31 -13.41 -9.33 -4.28
C LEU A 31 -12.13 -8.52 -4.47
N GLY A 32 -11.28 -8.90 -5.44
CA GLY A 32 -10.09 -8.14 -5.81
C GLY A 32 -10.42 -6.74 -6.33
N LEU A 33 -11.44 -6.62 -7.19
CA LEU A 33 -11.89 -5.33 -7.70
C LEU A 33 -12.49 -4.45 -6.58
N CYS A 34 -13.32 -5.03 -5.71
CA CYS A 34 -13.88 -4.33 -4.57
C CYS A 34 -12.78 -3.82 -3.63
N GLN A 35 -11.79 -4.66 -3.32
CA GLN A 35 -10.61 -4.28 -2.54
C GLN A 35 -9.86 -3.12 -3.17
N ASN A 36 -9.59 -3.17 -4.47
CA ASN A 36 -8.91 -2.11 -5.20
C ASN A 36 -9.73 -0.81 -5.21
N SER A 37 -11.04 -0.90 -5.42
CA SER A 37 -11.95 0.25 -5.36
C SER A 37 -11.97 0.88 -3.97
N CYS A 38 -12.02 0.09 -2.89
CA CYS A 38 -11.95 0.60 -1.53
C CYS A 38 -10.63 1.35 -1.27
N ILE A 39 -9.50 0.83 -1.78
CA ILE A 39 -8.20 1.52 -1.67
C ILE A 39 -8.26 2.87 -2.39
N LEU A 40 -8.79 2.92 -3.61
CA LEU A 40 -8.95 4.18 -4.36
C LEU A 40 -9.87 5.17 -3.64
N CYS A 41 -10.97 4.71 -3.05
CA CYS A 41 -11.85 5.54 -2.23
C CYS A 41 -11.13 6.11 -1.01
N VAL A 42 -10.30 5.30 -0.32
CA VAL A 42 -9.50 5.79 0.81
C VAL A 42 -8.51 6.86 0.36
N VAL A 43 -7.79 6.64 -0.75
CA VAL A 43 -6.87 7.65 -1.30
C VAL A 43 -7.63 8.95 -1.60
N TRP A 44 -8.79 8.86 -2.25
CA TRP A 44 -9.62 10.01 -2.55
C TRP A 44 -10.07 10.77 -1.29
N LEU A 45 -10.60 10.06 -0.30
CA LEU A 45 -11.02 10.65 0.98
C LEU A 45 -9.86 11.38 1.67
N MET A 46 -8.67 10.79 1.63
CA MET A 46 -7.48 11.35 2.27
C MET A 46 -6.96 12.59 1.53
N VAL A 47 -6.96 12.59 0.20
CA VAL A 47 -6.61 13.77 -0.62
C VAL A 47 -7.62 14.89 -0.40
N SER A 48 -8.91 14.55 -0.39
CA SER A 48 -10.00 15.51 -0.16
C SER A 48 -9.92 16.15 1.22
N GLY A 49 -9.69 15.38 2.29
CA GLY A 49 -9.52 15.93 3.64
C GLY A 49 -8.25 16.77 3.82
N ALA A 50 -7.28 16.65 2.91
CA ALA A 50 -6.05 17.43 2.90
C ALA A 50 -6.10 18.62 1.92
N GLN A 51 -7.20 18.82 1.17
CA GLN A 51 -7.26 19.71 0.01
C GLN A 51 -6.90 21.16 0.33
N ASP A 52 -7.45 21.76 1.40
CA ASP A 52 -7.13 23.14 1.80
C ASP A 52 -5.64 23.33 2.07
N LYS A 53 -5.00 22.32 2.67
CA LYS A 53 -3.57 22.35 2.98
C LYS A 53 -2.71 22.10 1.77
N ILE A 54 -3.16 21.26 0.83
CA ILE A 54 -2.47 21.03 -0.45
C ILE A 54 -2.48 22.32 -1.29
N VAL A 55 -3.64 22.96 -1.43
CA VAL A 55 -3.79 24.20 -2.21
C VAL A 55 -3.07 25.38 -1.54
N GLY A 56 -3.06 25.42 -0.21
CA GLY A 56 -2.33 26.45 0.55
C GLY A 56 -0.82 26.25 0.64
N SER A 57 -0.28 25.11 0.20
CA SER A 57 1.16 24.83 0.26
C SER A 57 1.89 25.33 -0.98
N ALA A 58 3.13 25.80 -0.80
CA ALA A 58 3.96 26.18 -1.94
C ALA A 58 4.26 24.93 -2.81
N PRO A 59 4.15 25.01 -4.15
CA PRO A 59 4.39 23.87 -5.03
C PRO A 59 5.76 23.20 -4.83
N LYS A 60 6.79 23.99 -4.51
CA LYS A 60 8.15 23.49 -4.21
C LYS A 60 8.17 22.52 -3.03
N ASP A 61 7.36 22.76 -2.00
CA ASP A 61 7.36 21.96 -0.78
C ASP A 61 6.61 20.65 -1.03
N LEU A 62 5.55 20.68 -1.85
CA LEU A 62 4.84 19.49 -2.32
C LEU A 62 5.75 18.59 -3.17
N TRP A 63 6.51 19.18 -4.11
CA TRP A 63 7.46 18.44 -4.93
C TRP A 63 8.61 17.87 -4.10
N ALA A 64 9.15 18.62 -3.15
CA ALA A 64 10.18 18.13 -2.23
C ALA A 64 9.66 16.95 -1.40
N CYS A 65 8.43 17.04 -0.89
CA CYS A 65 7.80 15.95 -0.15
C CYS A 65 7.60 14.71 -1.01
N LEU A 66 7.14 14.87 -2.25
CA LEU A 66 6.97 13.77 -3.20
C LEU A 66 8.31 13.11 -3.53
N ALA A 67 9.36 13.91 -3.77
CA ALA A 67 10.70 13.43 -4.07
C ALA A 67 11.32 12.68 -2.89
N MET A 68 11.20 13.21 -1.66
CA MET A 68 11.66 12.52 -0.46
C MET A 68 10.91 11.21 -0.22
N ALA A 69 9.58 11.22 -0.37
CA ALA A 69 8.75 10.03 -0.23
C ALA A 69 9.11 8.94 -1.25
N GLY A 70 9.22 9.33 -2.52
CA GLY A 70 9.65 8.44 -3.61
C GLY A 70 11.08 7.94 -3.37
N GLY A 71 11.99 8.80 -2.92
CA GLY A 71 13.36 8.43 -2.58
C GLY A 71 13.43 7.39 -1.47
N VAL A 72 12.72 7.60 -0.35
CA VAL A 72 12.63 6.61 0.73
C VAL A 72 12.03 5.29 0.22
N HIS A 73 10.95 5.34 -0.57
CA HIS A 73 10.37 4.14 -1.19
C HIS A 73 11.40 3.36 -2.02
N LEU A 74 12.14 4.05 -2.88
CA LEU A 74 13.18 3.47 -3.72
C LEU A 74 14.33 2.87 -2.90
N VAL A 75 14.80 3.54 -1.85
CA VAL A 75 15.87 3.03 -0.99
C VAL A 75 15.48 1.70 -0.35
N PHE A 76 14.27 1.62 0.25
CA PHE A 76 13.79 0.37 0.84
C PHE A 76 13.67 -0.73 -0.22
N ARG A 77 13.20 -0.38 -1.43
CA ARG A 77 13.05 -1.34 -2.53
C ARG A 77 14.38 -1.88 -3.04
N VAL A 78 15.36 -1.00 -3.22
CA VAL A 78 16.72 -1.37 -3.63
C VAL A 78 17.38 -2.22 -2.55
N GLY A 79 17.19 -1.88 -1.27
CA GLY A 79 17.61 -2.73 -0.16
C GLY A 79 16.98 -4.12 -0.21
N GLY A 80 15.66 -4.20 -0.41
CA GLY A 80 14.95 -5.46 -0.58
C GLY A 80 15.44 -6.28 -1.78
N TYR A 81 15.75 -5.62 -2.91
CA TYR A 81 16.36 -6.25 -4.08
C TYR A 81 17.69 -6.92 -3.73
N PHE A 82 18.59 -6.19 -3.07
CA PHE A 82 19.89 -6.72 -2.69
C PHE A 82 19.77 -7.88 -1.71
N VAL A 83 18.92 -7.76 -0.69
CA VAL A 83 18.68 -8.81 0.30
C VAL A 83 18.09 -10.06 -0.35
N ALA A 84 17.04 -9.91 -1.17
CA ALA A 84 16.39 -11.04 -1.84
C ALA A 84 17.33 -11.76 -2.81
N THR A 85 18.19 -11.00 -3.51
CA THR A 85 19.19 -11.54 -4.43
C THR A 85 20.33 -12.25 -3.70
N ALA A 86 20.85 -11.64 -2.62
CA ALA A 86 21.89 -12.24 -1.79
C ALA A 86 21.42 -13.53 -1.11
N ALA A 87 20.15 -13.56 -0.68
CA ALA A 87 19.50 -14.74 -0.11
C ALA A 87 19.13 -15.80 -1.17
N ARG A 88 19.33 -15.53 -2.47
CA ARG A 88 19.01 -16.43 -3.60
C ARG A 88 17.56 -16.93 -3.58
N LEU A 89 16.63 -16.03 -3.26
CA LEU A 89 15.22 -16.40 -3.17
C LEU A 89 14.66 -16.84 -4.53
N PRO A 90 13.77 -17.86 -4.55
CA PRO A 90 12.99 -18.21 -5.73
C PRO A 90 12.26 -17.00 -6.33
N PRO A 91 12.04 -16.94 -7.66
CA PRO A 91 11.52 -15.73 -8.33
C PRO A 91 10.24 -15.14 -7.74
N ARG A 92 9.30 -15.99 -7.30
CA ARG A 92 8.03 -15.55 -6.68
C ARG A 92 8.23 -14.89 -5.32
N GLU A 93 9.06 -15.48 -4.49
CA GLU A 93 9.41 -14.96 -3.16
C GLU A 93 10.25 -13.69 -3.29
N TRP A 94 11.17 -13.68 -4.26
CA TRP A 94 11.96 -12.53 -4.60
C TRP A 94 11.10 -11.31 -4.96
N VAL A 95 10.15 -11.46 -5.90
CA VAL A 95 9.25 -10.37 -6.29
C VAL A 95 8.41 -9.90 -5.10
N THR A 96 7.95 -10.84 -4.28
CA THR A 96 7.18 -10.54 -3.08
C THR A 96 7.99 -9.69 -2.10
N ILE A 97 9.24 -10.07 -1.80
CA ILE A 97 10.09 -9.32 -0.87
C ILE A 97 10.42 -7.94 -1.44
N VAL A 98 10.77 -7.85 -2.71
CA VAL A 98 11.10 -6.57 -3.37
C VAL A 98 9.90 -5.63 -3.37
N LEU A 99 8.68 -6.13 -3.59
CA LEU A 99 7.47 -5.30 -3.53
C LEU A 99 7.06 -4.93 -2.10
N MET A 100 7.13 -5.88 -1.17
CA MET A 100 6.57 -5.71 0.18
C MET A 100 7.49 -4.95 1.11
N CYS A 101 8.81 -4.97 0.91
CA CYS A 101 9.78 -4.35 1.80
C CYS A 101 9.61 -2.83 1.96
N SER A 102 8.99 -2.15 1.00
CA SER A 102 8.78 -0.71 1.03
C SER A 102 7.32 -0.30 1.26
N GLN A 103 6.39 -1.28 1.40
CA GLN A 103 4.96 -1.05 1.61
C GLN A 103 4.69 -0.38 2.95
N LYS A 104 4.37 0.92 2.89
CA LYS A 104 3.95 1.68 4.07
C LYS A 104 2.43 1.70 4.18
N SER A 105 1.93 1.51 5.40
CA SER A 105 0.50 1.53 5.70
C SER A 105 0.09 2.91 6.22
N LEU A 106 -0.77 3.62 5.47
CA LEU A 106 -1.33 4.91 5.89
C LEU A 106 -1.97 4.88 7.28
N PRO A 107 -2.82 3.89 7.64
CA PRO A 107 -3.39 3.79 8.97
C PRO A 107 -2.35 3.80 10.10
N VAL A 108 -1.20 3.18 9.87
CA VAL A 108 -0.10 3.17 10.85
C VAL A 108 0.54 4.55 10.94
N CYS A 109 0.83 5.21 9.81
CA CYS A 109 1.38 6.56 9.81
C CYS A 109 0.46 7.57 10.50
N VAL A 110 -0.85 7.52 10.23
CA VAL A 110 -1.84 8.37 10.90
C VAL A 110 -1.86 8.10 12.40
N SER A 111 -1.85 6.83 12.81
CA SER A 111 -1.81 6.45 14.23
C SER A 111 -0.56 6.99 14.93
N VAL A 112 0.61 6.92 14.27
CA VAL A 112 1.87 7.47 14.80
C VAL A 112 1.78 9.00 14.92
N ILE A 113 1.25 9.69 13.91
CA ILE A 113 1.06 11.15 13.95
C ILE A 113 0.12 11.53 15.10
N SER A 114 -0.97 10.79 15.31
CA SER A 114 -1.90 11.01 16.42
C SER A 114 -1.30 10.75 17.80
N ALA A 115 -0.27 9.89 17.89
CA ALA A 115 0.43 9.57 19.13
C ALA A 115 1.56 10.57 19.46
N LEU A 116 1.91 11.50 18.56
CA LEU A 116 2.94 12.50 18.82
C LEU A 116 2.51 13.52 19.90
N PRO A 117 3.46 14.05 20.72
CA PRO A 117 3.23 15.17 21.64
C PRO A 117 2.55 16.36 20.95
N GLN A 118 1.74 17.11 21.71
CA GLN A 118 0.88 18.18 21.16
C GLN A 118 1.70 19.27 20.46
N GLU A 119 2.91 19.58 20.93
CA GLU A 119 3.78 20.61 20.33
C GLU A 119 4.25 20.20 18.92
N LEU A 120 4.47 18.90 18.71
CA LEU A 120 4.77 18.35 17.38
C LEU A 120 3.50 18.20 16.54
N ARG A 121 2.34 18.00 17.18
CA ARG A 121 1.05 17.78 16.53
C ARG A 121 0.49 19.05 15.87
N GLU A 122 0.67 20.20 16.49
CA GLU A 122 0.27 21.50 15.91
C GLU A 122 1.08 21.83 14.63
N ARG A 123 2.36 21.44 14.59
CA ARG A 123 3.18 21.44 13.35
C ARG A 123 2.85 20.26 12.41
N SER A 124 2.25 19.19 12.93
CA SER A 124 1.91 17.97 12.19
C SER A 124 0.67 18.06 11.30
N GLY A 125 -0.13 19.12 11.44
CA GLY A 125 -1.21 19.40 10.49
C GLY A 125 -0.71 19.44 9.04
N VAL A 126 0.57 19.79 8.85
CA VAL A 126 1.29 19.76 7.57
C VAL A 126 1.84 18.37 7.24
N LEU A 127 2.12 17.48 8.21
CA LEU A 127 2.71 16.16 8.02
C LEU A 127 1.75 15.11 7.43
N ILE A 128 0.43 15.32 7.54
CA ILE A 128 -0.53 14.41 6.91
C ILE A 128 -0.53 14.54 5.38
N VAL A 129 -0.30 15.75 4.86
CA VAL A 129 -0.23 16.03 3.42
C VAL A 129 0.88 15.23 2.71
N PRO A 130 2.17 15.29 3.13
CA PRO A 130 3.22 14.49 2.52
C PRO A 130 2.99 13.00 2.77
N CYS A 131 2.34 12.59 3.86
CA CYS A 131 2.01 11.20 4.10
C CYS A 131 0.99 10.65 3.09
N VAL A 132 -0.06 11.40 2.80
CA VAL A 132 -1.08 11.05 1.79
C VAL A 132 -0.48 11.07 0.38
N MET A 133 0.27 12.11 0.04
CA MET A 133 0.94 12.23 -1.26
C MET A 133 1.97 11.11 -1.48
N ALA A 134 2.77 10.80 -0.45
CA ALA A 134 3.71 9.69 -0.47
C ALA A 134 3.00 8.36 -0.76
N HIS A 135 1.89 8.09 -0.08
CA HIS A 135 1.16 6.85 -0.25
C HIS A 135 0.49 6.74 -1.62
N ALA A 136 -0.09 7.83 -2.13
CA ALA A 136 -0.66 7.86 -3.48
C ALA A 136 0.43 7.55 -4.54
N ALA A 137 1.60 8.20 -4.43
CA ALA A 137 2.73 7.94 -5.31
C ALA A 137 3.20 6.48 -5.22
N GLN A 138 3.24 5.93 -4.00
CA GLN A 138 3.59 4.54 -3.77
C GLN A 138 2.65 3.58 -4.50
N LEU A 139 1.33 3.76 -4.34
CA LEU A 139 0.30 2.93 -4.98
C LEU A 139 0.40 2.98 -6.50
N ILE A 140 0.66 4.16 -7.09
CA ILE A 140 0.85 4.31 -8.53
C ILE A 140 2.09 3.54 -8.99
N ILE A 141 3.25 3.75 -8.33
CA ILE A 141 4.51 3.07 -8.67
C ILE A 141 4.36 1.55 -8.60
N ASP A 142 3.73 1.06 -7.54
CA ASP A 142 3.56 -0.37 -7.30
C ASP A 142 2.54 -0.97 -8.28
N SER A 143 1.50 -0.23 -8.66
CA SER A 143 0.52 -0.67 -9.67
C SER A 143 1.15 -0.80 -11.06
N ILE A 144 1.95 0.18 -11.50
CA ILE A 144 2.66 0.12 -12.78
C ILE A 144 3.59 -1.10 -12.82
N LEU A 145 4.26 -1.36 -11.72
CA LEU A 145 5.20 -2.48 -11.63
C LEU A 145 4.51 -3.83 -11.58
N ALA A 146 3.40 -3.94 -10.84
CA ALA A 146 2.56 -5.14 -10.84
C ALA A 146 2.10 -5.49 -12.25
N VAL A 147 1.63 -4.51 -13.02
CA VAL A 147 1.23 -4.70 -14.43
C VAL A 147 2.43 -5.13 -15.30
N ARG A 148 3.60 -4.50 -15.14
CA ARG A 148 4.80 -4.88 -15.91
C ARG A 148 5.26 -6.31 -15.62
N TRP A 149 5.17 -6.76 -14.37
CA TRP A 149 5.54 -8.12 -14.00
C TRP A 149 4.47 -9.15 -14.39
N GLU A 150 3.19 -8.79 -14.38
CA GLU A 150 2.11 -9.63 -14.90
C GLU A 150 2.28 -9.87 -16.41
N LEU A 151 2.67 -8.83 -17.17
CA LEU A 151 3.00 -8.94 -18.59
C LEU A 151 4.29 -9.75 -18.87
N GLN A 152 5.19 -9.87 -17.90
CA GLN A 152 6.42 -10.66 -18.00
C GLN A 152 6.26 -12.12 -17.54
N ASP A 153 5.06 -12.52 -17.10
CA ASP A 153 4.73 -13.92 -16.78
C ASP A 153 3.84 -14.54 -17.88
N PRO A 154 4.33 -14.74 -19.13
CA PRO A 154 3.58 -15.42 -20.19
C PRO A 154 3.34 -16.92 -19.89
N ALA A 155 3.82 -17.44 -18.76
CA ALA A 155 3.53 -18.80 -18.30
C ALA A 155 2.23 -18.88 -17.44
N GLY A 156 1.58 -17.75 -17.13
CA GLY A 156 0.33 -17.69 -16.39
C GLY A 156 -0.93 -18.00 -17.23
N GLU A 157 -0.86 -17.89 -18.56
CA GLU A 157 -2.02 -18.04 -19.46
C GLU A 157 -2.45 -19.50 -19.72
N LEU A 158 -1.74 -20.50 -19.17
CA LEU A 158 -2.08 -21.92 -19.36
C LEU A 158 -2.57 -22.65 -18.08
N LYS A 159 -2.92 -21.95 -17.00
CA LYS A 159 -3.43 -22.60 -15.77
C LYS A 159 -4.68 -21.96 -15.16
N GLY A 160 -5.47 -21.28 -15.98
CA GLY A 160 -6.72 -20.64 -15.59
C GLY A 160 -7.87 -20.93 -16.54
N SER A 161 -8.07 -22.19 -16.95
CA SER A 161 -9.34 -22.70 -17.47
C SER A 161 -9.86 -23.82 -16.60
#